data_AF-C5L8T5-F1
#
_entry.id   AF-C5L8T5-F1
#
_cell.length_a   1.000
_cell.length_b   1.000
_cell.length_c   1.000
_cell.angle_alpha   90.00
_cell.angle_beta   90.00
_cell.angle_gamma   90.00
#
_symmetry.space_group_name_H-M   'P 1'
#
loop_
_entity.id
_entity.type
_entity.pdbx_description
1 polymer ?
#
loop_
_entity_poly.entity_id
_entity_poly.type
_entity_poly.pdbx_seq_one_letter_code
_entity_poly.pdbx_strand_id
1 'polypeptide(L)'
;MPPKQDKFAVKNATANPQQITAEQILREAVERMGDERPGPSRKIASKEELADYKVSKRKEFEDTLRKQRHHMGTWIKYAQWEESQEEFRRARSVFERALQIDYRNSSLWLKYIEMEMKHKFVAHARNLFDRVTSLLPRHDQFWYKYAYMEELLMDYAAARKVYERWMQWQPSDNAWLQYIKFELRCHEVERARAIYERYVSQIQTVMSFTRLAKFEERHGNNVRARAGYQTCHDTLKDDLGPEGITEDLYVKWAEFEQRAARDDPSAAAKVYKLGIDTLPPERTAYLRDRYAKYMKQKGTRTDIERLLLEKCRLKYEKQLSDSDGVDVDIWINYILLEENIGDSAAQCREVYERAIAAALPPEQAAPKGRKDLYRRYVYIWLFYANYEESLIQSGESTPDRVREVYHTALGLFRSRKIYFSKLYNAYAEFEIRQMDVGRARLVYGRAIGESKKASVFRSYIQFEFNLGQVDRARRICASYVSAHSLEAASWVCWMDMEMKLSEVNRARKLGEMAIRLADESASDESDEIMNEPELIWKKCIDIEIEQGEMENARDLFERLLDRTTHVKVWRSYADFELKHGDQSFEKAKE
;
A
#
# COMPACT_ATOMS: atom_id res chain seq x y z
N MET A 1 57.81 -60.00 -10.63
CA MET A 1 57.95 -59.45 -12.00
C MET A 1 56.54 -59.16 -12.52
N PRO A 2 56.19 -57.90 -12.82
CA PRO A 2 54.93 -57.66 -13.52
C PRO A 2 55.06 -58.26 -14.94
N PRO A 3 53.98 -58.85 -15.50
CA PRO A 3 54.05 -59.39 -16.86
C PRO A 3 54.41 -58.25 -17.83
N LYS A 4 55.38 -58.51 -18.70
CA LYS A 4 55.76 -57.61 -19.79
C LYS A 4 54.51 -57.36 -20.63
N GLN A 5 53.98 -56.14 -20.60
CA GLN A 5 52.87 -55.75 -21.47
C GLN A 5 53.33 -55.82 -22.93
N ASP A 6 52.66 -56.63 -23.73
CA ASP A 6 52.86 -56.72 -25.17
C ASP A 6 52.68 -55.34 -25.81
N LYS A 7 53.76 -54.82 -26.40
CA LYS A 7 53.82 -53.48 -27.00
C LYS A 7 53.02 -53.32 -28.31
N PHE A 8 52.29 -54.35 -28.74
CA PHE A 8 51.47 -54.36 -29.96
C PHE A 8 50.03 -54.83 -29.72
N ALA A 9 49.45 -54.59 -28.54
CA ALA A 9 48.02 -54.72 -28.36
C ALA A 9 47.28 -53.62 -29.14
N VAL A 10 46.38 -54.01 -30.07
CA VAL A 10 45.49 -53.09 -30.79
C VAL A 10 44.63 -52.36 -29.75
N LYS A 11 44.85 -51.07 -29.55
CA LYS A 11 44.07 -50.26 -28.62
C LYS A 11 42.67 -50.04 -29.19
N ASN A 12 41.65 -50.47 -28.47
CA ASN A 12 40.28 -50.22 -28.86
C ASN A 12 39.97 -48.73 -28.68
N ALA A 13 39.70 -48.02 -29.78
CA ALA A 13 39.45 -46.57 -29.80
C ALA A 13 37.95 -46.22 -29.66
N THR A 14 37.13 -47.18 -29.26
CA THR A 14 35.71 -46.95 -28.96
C THR A 14 35.56 -46.00 -27.77
N ALA A 15 34.50 -45.18 -27.79
CA ALA A 15 34.23 -44.26 -26.69
C ALA A 15 34.03 -45.04 -25.37
N ASN A 16 34.81 -44.68 -24.34
CA ASN A 16 34.70 -45.31 -23.03
C ASN A 16 33.33 -44.93 -22.41
N PRO A 17 32.49 -45.89 -21.98
CA PRO A 17 31.17 -45.61 -21.43
C PRO A 17 31.20 -44.74 -20.16
N GLN A 18 32.31 -44.74 -19.42
CA GLN A 18 32.54 -43.83 -18.29
C GLN A 18 33.70 -42.90 -18.62
N GLN A 19 33.40 -41.61 -18.72
CA GLN A 19 34.44 -40.58 -18.85
C GLN A 19 35.02 -40.28 -17.48
N ILE A 20 36.36 -40.31 -17.37
CA ILE A 20 37.05 -39.98 -16.12
C ILE A 20 36.76 -38.51 -15.82
N THR A 21 36.07 -38.26 -14.72
CA THR A 21 35.77 -36.91 -14.26
C THR A 21 36.88 -36.39 -13.35
N ALA A 22 36.99 -35.07 -13.22
CA ALA A 22 37.96 -34.46 -12.29
C ALA A 22 37.75 -34.93 -10.83
N GLU A 23 36.50 -35.20 -10.44
CA GLU A 23 36.16 -35.76 -9.12
C GLU A 23 36.83 -37.13 -8.89
N GLN A 24 36.83 -37.99 -9.92
CA GLN A 24 37.37 -39.33 -9.81
C GLN A 24 38.90 -39.32 -9.64
N ILE A 25 39.58 -38.40 -10.32
CA ILE A 25 41.03 -38.18 -10.18
C ILE A 25 41.35 -37.65 -8.77
N LEU A 26 40.57 -36.70 -8.26
CA LEU A 26 40.77 -36.16 -6.92
C LEU A 26 40.50 -37.21 -5.83
N ARG A 27 39.48 -38.05 -6.00
CA ARG A 27 39.19 -39.16 -5.07
C ARG A 27 40.32 -40.17 -5.04
N GLU A 28 40.81 -40.60 -6.21
CA GLU A 28 41.92 -41.55 -6.30
C GLU A 28 43.23 -40.95 -5.74
N ALA A 29 43.47 -39.65 -5.95
CA ALA A 29 44.61 -38.94 -5.37
C ALA A 29 44.54 -38.91 -3.83
N VAL A 30 43.36 -38.66 -3.25
CA VAL A 30 43.16 -38.70 -1.79
C VAL A 30 43.38 -40.11 -1.24
N GLU A 31 42.86 -41.15 -1.90
CA GLU A 31 43.06 -42.54 -1.49
C GLU A 31 44.54 -42.96 -1.54
N ARG A 32 45.31 -42.41 -2.49
CA ARG A 32 46.76 -42.66 -2.61
C ARG A 32 47.62 -41.88 -1.64
N MET A 33 47.17 -40.71 -1.16
CA MET A 33 47.95 -39.89 -0.24
C MET A 33 48.26 -40.62 1.08
N GLY A 34 47.45 -41.63 1.45
CA GLY A 34 47.67 -42.49 2.60
C GLY A 34 47.62 -41.75 3.93
N ASP A 35 46.85 -42.24 4.90
CA ASP A 35 46.84 -41.61 6.22
C ASP A 35 48.24 -41.65 6.85
N GLU A 36 48.68 -40.53 7.44
CA GLU A 36 49.90 -40.49 8.24
C GLU A 36 49.84 -41.62 9.29
N ARG A 37 50.72 -42.62 9.17
CA ARG A 37 50.73 -43.73 10.10
C ARG A 37 51.04 -43.19 11.49
N PRO A 38 50.17 -43.40 12.50
CA PRO A 38 50.49 -42.98 13.86
C PRO A 38 51.78 -43.68 14.31
N GLY A 39 52.63 -42.92 15.02
CA GLY A 39 53.85 -43.48 15.59
C GLY A 39 53.56 -44.66 16.53
N PRO A 40 54.54 -45.55 16.79
CA PRO A 40 54.33 -46.71 17.66
C PRO A 40 53.92 -46.27 19.06
N SER A 41 52.86 -46.87 19.61
CA SER A 41 52.40 -46.63 20.98
C SER A 41 53.48 -47.07 21.98
N ARG A 42 54.06 -46.11 22.72
CA ARG A 42 55.05 -46.36 23.76
C ARG A 42 54.39 -46.23 25.12
N LYS A 43 54.47 -47.27 25.96
CA LYS A 43 54.06 -47.21 27.38
C LYS A 43 55.21 -46.66 28.20
N ILE A 44 54.95 -45.65 29.02
CA ILE A 44 55.95 -45.04 29.91
C ILE A 44 55.89 -45.79 31.24
N ALA A 45 56.98 -46.45 31.64
CA ALA A 45 57.00 -47.33 32.81
C ALA A 45 57.65 -46.69 34.03
N SER A 46 58.65 -45.83 33.82
CA SER A 46 59.45 -45.24 34.91
C SER A 46 59.29 -43.71 35.02
N LYS A 47 59.59 -43.17 36.20
CA LYS A 47 59.63 -41.71 36.43
C LYS A 47 60.72 -41.02 35.61
N GLU A 48 61.81 -41.73 35.30
CA GLU A 48 62.92 -41.25 34.48
C GLU A 48 62.51 -41.17 33.01
N GLU A 49 61.86 -42.21 32.47
CA GLU A 49 61.28 -42.19 31.12
C GLU A 49 60.22 -41.10 30.96
N LEU A 50 59.42 -40.84 31.99
CA LEU A 50 58.47 -39.72 32.00
C LEU A 50 59.20 -38.37 31.97
N ALA A 51 60.33 -38.24 32.67
CA ALA A 51 61.14 -37.03 32.65
C ALA A 51 61.75 -36.78 31.26
N ASP A 52 62.28 -37.83 30.61
CA ASP A 52 62.81 -37.76 29.25
C ASP A 52 61.74 -37.42 28.23
N TYR A 53 60.56 -38.03 28.34
CA TYR A 53 59.40 -37.68 27.54
C TYR A 53 59.03 -36.21 27.72
N LYS A 54 58.99 -35.71 28.96
CA LYS A 54 58.71 -34.31 29.27
C LYS A 54 59.76 -33.38 28.66
N VAL A 55 61.05 -33.71 28.76
CA VAL A 55 62.13 -32.89 28.17
C VAL A 55 62.02 -32.85 26.65
N SER A 56 61.82 -33.99 26.01
CA SER A 56 61.67 -34.09 24.55
C SER A 56 60.48 -33.28 24.05
N LYS A 57 59.31 -33.42 24.69
CA LYS A 57 58.10 -32.66 24.33
C LYS A 57 58.24 -31.17 24.59
N ARG A 58 58.86 -30.77 25.71
CA ARG A 58 59.17 -29.35 25.98
C ARG A 58 60.08 -28.77 24.93
N LYS A 59 61.11 -29.51 24.50
CA LYS A 59 62.00 -29.06 23.43
C LYS A 59 61.24 -28.87 22.11
N GLU A 60 60.37 -29.80 21.75
CA GLU A 60 59.50 -29.70 20.57
C GLU A 60 58.61 -28.44 20.63
N PHE A 61 57.95 -28.19 21.76
CA PHE A 61 57.14 -27.00 21.96
C PHE A 61 57.98 -25.70 21.97
N GLU A 62 59.11 -25.65 22.66
CA GLU A 62 59.95 -24.46 22.68
C GLU A 62 60.58 -24.18 21.30
N ASP A 63 60.97 -25.21 20.55
CA ASP A 63 61.50 -25.03 19.19
C ASP A 63 60.41 -24.60 18.20
N THR A 64 59.19 -25.10 18.33
CA THR A 64 58.05 -24.61 17.55
C THR A 64 57.67 -23.17 17.92
N LEU A 65 57.72 -22.81 19.21
CA LEU A 65 57.48 -21.44 19.67
C LEU A 65 58.60 -20.46 19.23
N ARG A 66 59.86 -20.92 19.18
CA ARG A 66 60.96 -20.14 18.62
C ARG A 66 60.74 -19.84 17.14
N LYS A 67 60.25 -20.82 16.38
CA LYS A 67 59.92 -20.66 14.95
C LYS A 67 58.66 -19.81 14.74
N GLN A 68 57.64 -19.99 15.58
CA GLN A 68 56.30 -19.42 15.43
C GLN A 68 55.86 -18.65 16.69
N ARG A 69 56.61 -17.61 17.05
CA ARG A 69 56.41 -16.87 18.32
C ARG A 69 55.00 -16.26 18.46
N HIS A 70 54.40 -15.79 17.37
CA HIS A 70 53.10 -15.11 17.40
C HIS A 70 51.90 -16.06 17.32
N HIS A 71 52.11 -17.36 17.08
CA HIS A 71 51.00 -18.30 16.95
C HIS A 71 50.48 -18.74 18.32
N MET A 72 49.47 -18.03 18.84
CA MET A 72 48.88 -18.27 20.17
C MET A 72 48.30 -19.68 20.35
N GLY A 73 47.91 -20.34 19.27
CA GLY A 73 47.47 -21.74 19.31
C GLY A 73 48.54 -22.69 19.83
N THR A 74 49.81 -22.50 19.46
CA THR A 74 50.92 -23.32 19.97
C THR A 74 51.16 -23.06 21.46
N TRP A 75 51.07 -21.80 21.89
CA TRP A 75 51.18 -21.43 23.31
C TRP A 75 50.08 -22.10 24.15
N ILE A 76 48.83 -22.07 23.69
CA ILE A 76 47.70 -22.71 24.37
C ILE A 76 47.89 -24.23 24.43
N LYS A 77 48.29 -24.88 23.33
CA LYS A 77 48.56 -26.32 23.30
C LYS A 77 49.69 -26.72 24.26
N TYR A 78 50.77 -25.94 24.30
CA TYR A 78 51.87 -26.18 25.23
C TYR A 78 51.44 -26.04 26.69
N ALA A 79 50.67 -24.99 27.01
CA ALA A 79 50.17 -24.77 28.36
C ALA A 79 49.17 -25.85 28.79
N GLN A 80 48.28 -26.31 27.90
CA GLN A 80 47.37 -27.44 28.15
C GLN A 80 48.10 -28.76 28.32
N TRP A 81 49.22 -28.95 27.62
CA TRP A 81 50.05 -30.13 27.82
C TRP A 81 50.74 -30.10 29.19
N GLU A 82 51.30 -28.97 29.64
CA GLU A 82 51.82 -28.83 31.01
C GLU A 82 50.71 -28.97 32.07
N GLU A 83 49.48 -28.52 31.77
CA GLU A 83 48.30 -28.77 32.60
C GLU A 83 48.04 -30.28 32.75
N SER A 84 48.10 -31.05 31.66
CA SER A 84 47.93 -32.52 31.72
C SER A 84 49.04 -33.24 32.49
N GLN A 85 50.19 -32.58 32.69
CA GLN A 85 51.30 -33.10 33.49
C GLN A 85 51.23 -32.65 34.97
N GLU A 86 50.17 -31.93 35.36
CA GLU A 86 49.96 -31.35 36.70
C GLU A 86 51.04 -30.34 37.15
N GLU A 87 51.82 -29.81 36.20
CA GLU A 87 52.90 -28.85 36.44
C GLU A 87 52.37 -27.40 36.35
N PHE A 88 51.47 -27.03 37.26
CA PHE A 88 50.74 -25.75 37.19
C PHE A 88 51.64 -24.51 37.22
N ARG A 89 52.77 -24.56 37.96
CA ARG A 89 53.73 -23.45 38.00
C ARG A 89 54.33 -23.17 36.62
N ARG A 90 54.61 -24.21 35.83
CA ARG A 90 55.13 -24.08 34.48
C ARG A 90 54.04 -23.63 33.51
N ALA A 91 52.85 -24.21 33.61
CA ALA A 91 51.70 -23.78 32.82
C ALA A 91 51.43 -22.27 32.99
N ARG A 92 51.45 -21.76 34.24
CA ARG A 92 51.38 -20.32 34.55
C ARG A 92 52.49 -19.52 33.87
N SER A 93 53.73 -19.98 33.96
CA SER A 93 54.87 -19.31 33.30
C SER A 93 54.71 -19.26 31.77
N VAL A 94 54.21 -20.32 31.15
CA VAL A 94 53.92 -20.36 29.70
C VAL A 94 52.81 -19.37 29.33
N PHE A 95 51.73 -19.32 30.11
CA PHE A 95 50.65 -18.35 29.91
C PHE A 95 51.14 -16.91 30.10
N GLU A 96 51.91 -16.61 31.14
CA GLU A 96 52.46 -15.26 31.36
C GLU A 96 53.42 -14.84 30.25
N ARG A 97 54.26 -15.76 29.74
CA ARG A 97 55.10 -15.51 28.57
C ARG A 97 54.27 -15.23 27.31
N ALA A 98 53.19 -15.97 27.11
CA ALA A 98 52.27 -15.75 25.99
C ALA A 98 51.57 -14.38 26.11
N LEU A 99 51.16 -13.99 27.32
CA LEU A 99 50.53 -12.69 27.59
C LEU A 99 51.46 -11.50 27.37
N GLN A 100 52.77 -11.67 27.61
CA GLN A 100 53.77 -10.64 27.27
C GLN A 100 53.87 -10.41 25.76
N ILE A 101 53.55 -11.41 24.93
CA ILE A 101 53.57 -11.29 23.47
C ILE A 101 52.27 -10.66 22.98
N ASP A 102 51.12 -11.19 23.42
CA ASP A 102 49.81 -10.68 23.04
C ASP A 102 48.81 -10.76 24.21
N TYR A 103 48.73 -9.67 24.96
CA TYR A 103 47.78 -9.51 26.06
C TYR A 103 46.36 -9.18 25.56
N ARG A 104 46.12 -8.91 24.27
CA ARG A 104 44.79 -8.56 23.75
C ARG A 104 43.99 -9.79 23.34
N ASN A 105 44.66 -10.91 23.14
CA ASN A 105 44.00 -12.14 22.76
C ASN A 105 43.08 -12.66 23.87
N SER A 106 41.77 -12.57 23.64
CA SER A 106 40.77 -12.99 24.63
C SER A 106 40.79 -14.50 24.90
N SER A 107 41.08 -15.32 23.89
CA SER A 107 41.11 -16.78 24.03
C SER A 107 42.20 -17.27 24.98
N LEU A 108 43.33 -16.56 25.00
CA LEU A 108 44.47 -16.87 25.87
C LEU A 108 44.11 -16.66 27.34
N TRP A 109 43.55 -15.49 27.67
CA TRP A 109 43.06 -15.21 29.02
C TRP A 109 41.98 -16.20 29.46
N LEU A 110 41.02 -16.51 28.58
CA LEU A 110 39.96 -17.47 28.89
C LEU A 110 40.52 -18.85 29.23
N LYS A 111 41.50 -19.34 28.45
CA LYS A 111 42.12 -20.64 28.71
C LYS A 111 42.97 -20.65 29.98
N TYR A 112 43.66 -19.54 30.27
CA TYR A 112 44.42 -19.42 31.50
C TYR A 112 43.50 -19.41 32.75
N ILE A 113 42.43 -18.61 32.71
CA ILE A 113 41.41 -18.56 33.76
C ILE A 113 40.71 -19.93 33.90
N GLU A 114 40.35 -20.56 32.79
CA GLU A 114 39.71 -21.89 32.79
C GLU A 114 40.58 -22.95 33.48
N MET A 115 41.90 -22.91 33.25
CA MET A 115 42.85 -23.79 33.93
C MET A 115 42.84 -23.56 35.45
N GLU A 116 42.97 -22.32 35.91
CA GLU A 116 42.94 -22.01 37.35
C GLU A 116 41.59 -22.38 38.00
N MET A 117 40.47 -22.20 37.28
CA MET A 117 39.14 -22.59 37.75
C MET A 117 38.97 -24.11 37.86
N LYS A 118 39.44 -24.88 36.86
CA LYS A 118 39.36 -26.36 36.87
C LYS A 118 40.08 -26.96 38.07
N HIS A 119 41.24 -26.40 38.43
CA HIS A 119 42.07 -26.88 39.53
C HIS A 119 41.75 -26.22 40.88
N LYS A 120 40.65 -25.46 40.96
CA LYS A 120 40.13 -24.81 42.19
C LYS A 120 41.07 -23.78 42.82
N PHE A 121 41.96 -23.15 42.04
CA PHE A 121 42.83 -22.08 42.52
C PHE A 121 42.10 -20.71 42.48
N VAL A 122 41.08 -20.56 43.32
CA VAL A 122 40.15 -19.41 43.30
C VAL A 122 40.85 -18.06 43.47
N ALA A 123 41.80 -17.95 44.40
CA ALA A 123 42.52 -16.68 44.62
C ALA A 123 43.33 -16.24 43.40
N HIS A 124 43.94 -17.18 42.69
CA HIS A 124 44.69 -16.89 41.46
C HIS A 124 43.73 -16.51 40.33
N ALA A 125 42.60 -17.20 40.21
CA ALA A 125 41.55 -16.86 39.26
C ALA A 125 41.00 -15.44 39.49
N ARG A 126 40.76 -15.02 40.75
CA ARG A 126 40.35 -13.65 41.10
C ARG A 126 41.36 -12.61 40.67
N ASN A 127 42.64 -12.79 41.03
CA ASN A 127 43.71 -11.90 40.61
C ASN A 127 43.80 -11.78 39.08
N LEU A 128 43.58 -12.91 38.39
CA LEU A 128 43.60 -12.96 36.94
C LEU A 128 42.41 -12.21 36.33
N PHE A 129 41.20 -12.41 36.85
CA PHE A 129 40.02 -11.65 36.44
C PHE A 129 40.15 -10.15 36.72
N ASP A 130 40.68 -9.75 37.87
CA ASP A 130 40.93 -8.35 38.20
C ASP A 130 41.94 -7.71 37.25
N ARG A 131 43.02 -8.43 36.92
CA ARG A 131 44.00 -7.97 35.92
C ARG A 131 43.37 -7.83 34.53
N VAL A 132 42.59 -8.83 34.09
CA VAL A 132 41.96 -8.81 32.76
C VAL A 132 40.93 -7.71 32.64
N THR A 133 40.07 -7.54 33.65
CA THR A 133 39.05 -6.48 33.64
C THR A 133 39.66 -5.08 33.71
N SER A 134 40.84 -4.93 34.31
CA SER A 134 41.60 -3.67 34.29
C SER A 134 42.28 -3.39 32.94
N LEU A 135 42.81 -4.43 32.27
CA LEU A 135 43.50 -4.29 30.98
C LEU A 135 42.54 -4.20 29.78
N LEU A 136 41.44 -4.95 29.84
CA LEU A 136 40.47 -5.14 28.75
C LEU A 136 39.03 -4.89 29.24
N PRO A 137 38.71 -3.67 29.72
CA PRO A 137 37.41 -3.38 30.32
C PRO A 137 36.23 -3.48 29.33
N ARG A 138 36.47 -3.31 28.01
CA ARG A 138 35.44 -3.36 26.97
C ARG A 138 35.01 -4.78 26.57
N HIS A 139 35.74 -5.81 27.00
CA HIS A 139 35.40 -7.19 26.66
C HIS A 139 34.42 -7.78 27.69
N ASP A 140 33.12 -7.63 27.41
CA ASP A 140 32.01 -8.06 28.28
C ASP A 140 32.10 -9.52 28.74
N GLN A 141 32.67 -10.41 27.91
CA GLN A 141 32.81 -11.84 28.23
C GLN A 141 33.57 -12.11 29.54
N PHE A 142 34.56 -11.28 29.87
CA PHE A 142 35.33 -11.44 31.11
C PHE A 142 34.51 -11.03 32.33
N TRP A 143 33.75 -9.95 32.24
CA TRP A 143 32.85 -9.51 33.29
C TRP A 143 31.76 -10.54 33.58
N TYR A 144 31.15 -11.11 32.54
CA TYR A 144 30.16 -12.19 32.71
C TYR A 144 30.75 -13.40 33.44
N LYS A 145 31.94 -13.85 33.04
CA LYS A 145 32.60 -15.00 33.66
C LYS A 145 33.05 -14.70 35.09
N TYR A 146 33.50 -13.48 35.36
CA TYR A 146 33.92 -13.07 36.69
C TYR A 146 32.73 -13.01 37.66
N ALA A 147 31.64 -12.35 37.26
CA ALA A 147 30.40 -12.31 38.04
C ALA A 147 29.81 -13.71 38.26
N TYR A 148 29.82 -14.56 37.22
CA TYR A 148 29.37 -15.95 37.34
C TYR A 148 30.23 -16.78 38.29
N MET A 149 31.55 -16.57 38.32
CA MET A 149 32.44 -17.24 39.26
C MET A 149 32.10 -16.84 40.71
N GLU A 150 31.94 -15.54 41.00
CA GLU A 150 31.59 -15.09 42.35
C GLU A 150 30.18 -15.57 42.77
N GLU A 151 29.24 -15.68 41.82
CA GLU A 151 27.92 -16.27 42.06
C GLU A 151 28.01 -17.77 42.39
N LEU A 152 28.85 -18.54 41.69
CA LEU A 152 29.11 -19.96 42.02
C LEU A 152 29.76 -20.13 43.40
N LEU A 153 30.56 -19.16 43.84
CA LEU A 153 31.17 -19.13 45.16
C LEU A 153 30.20 -18.64 46.25
N MET A 154 28.98 -18.24 45.88
CA MET A 154 27.93 -17.69 46.76
C MET A 154 28.34 -16.38 47.46
N ASP A 155 29.36 -15.68 46.94
CA ASP A 155 29.76 -14.36 47.44
C ASP A 155 29.02 -13.25 46.69
N TYR A 156 27.77 -13.04 47.08
CA TYR A 156 26.90 -12.02 46.48
C TYR A 156 27.43 -10.59 46.68
N ALA A 157 28.19 -10.34 47.75
CA ALA A 157 28.75 -9.02 48.02
C ALA A 157 29.92 -8.70 47.07
N ALA A 158 30.80 -9.68 46.83
CA ALA A 158 31.86 -9.55 45.82
C ALA A 158 31.27 -9.43 44.42
N ALA A 159 30.29 -10.26 44.05
CA ALA A 159 29.63 -10.19 42.75
C ALA A 159 29.04 -8.78 42.49
N ARG A 160 28.40 -8.16 43.49
CA ARG A 160 27.90 -6.77 43.40
C ARG A 160 29.00 -5.76 43.16
N LYS A 161 30.14 -5.87 43.85
CA LYS A 161 31.28 -4.97 43.62
C LYS A 161 31.81 -5.10 42.19
N VAL A 162 31.82 -6.31 41.64
CA VAL A 162 32.20 -6.55 40.24
C VAL A 162 31.22 -5.88 39.29
N TYR A 163 29.91 -6.04 39.52
CA TYR A 163 28.89 -5.36 38.71
C TYR A 163 28.97 -3.85 38.80
N GLU A 164 29.12 -3.27 40.00
CA GLU A 164 29.26 -1.82 40.18
C GLU A 164 30.52 -1.28 39.48
N ARG A 165 31.65 -1.99 39.57
CA ARG A 165 32.87 -1.65 38.81
C ARG A 165 32.64 -1.75 37.32
N TRP A 166 31.83 -2.70 36.87
CA TRP A 166 31.50 -2.85 35.46
C TRP A 166 30.62 -1.69 34.97
N MET A 167 29.64 -1.26 35.76
CA MET A 167 28.74 -0.15 35.40
C MET A 167 29.44 1.20 35.28
N GLN A 168 30.58 1.39 35.95
CA GLN A 168 31.43 2.59 35.76
C GLN A 168 31.91 2.75 34.31
N TRP A 169 32.05 1.66 33.57
CA TRP A 169 32.49 1.67 32.17
C TRP A 169 31.35 1.88 31.17
N GLN A 170 30.12 2.07 31.64
CA GLN A 170 28.91 2.19 30.81
C GLN A 170 28.80 1.09 29.75
N PRO A 171 28.63 -0.18 30.19
CA PRO A 171 28.63 -1.33 29.29
C PRO A 171 27.32 -1.47 28.50
N SER A 172 27.30 -2.42 27.57
CA SER A 172 26.16 -2.68 26.69
C SER A 172 24.86 -3.02 27.45
N ASP A 173 23.70 -2.87 26.79
CA ASP A 173 22.37 -3.25 27.29
C ASP A 173 22.32 -4.60 28.03
N ASN A 174 23.04 -5.59 27.50
CA ASN A 174 23.06 -6.94 28.03
C ASN A 174 23.71 -7.00 29.42
N ALA A 175 24.69 -6.14 29.69
CA ALA A 175 25.37 -6.06 30.98
C ALA A 175 24.42 -5.64 32.09
N TRP A 176 23.68 -4.55 31.87
CA TRP A 176 22.64 -4.05 32.78
C TRP A 176 21.59 -5.12 33.04
N LEU A 177 21.12 -5.80 31.99
CA LEU A 177 20.13 -6.87 32.13
C LEU A 177 20.64 -8.07 32.93
N GLN A 178 21.91 -8.44 32.81
CA GLN A 178 22.46 -9.49 33.65
C GLN A 178 22.58 -9.07 35.10
N TYR A 179 22.91 -7.80 35.37
CA TYR A 179 22.95 -7.29 36.74
C TYR A 179 21.56 -7.28 37.39
N ILE A 180 20.55 -6.83 36.65
CA ILE A 180 19.14 -6.90 37.08
C ILE A 180 18.71 -8.34 37.32
N LYS A 181 19.02 -9.26 36.41
CA LYS A 181 18.70 -10.69 36.59
C LYS A 181 19.41 -11.27 37.81
N PHE A 182 20.62 -10.83 38.11
CA PHE A 182 21.36 -11.23 39.30
C PHE A 182 20.65 -10.76 40.58
N GLU A 183 20.24 -9.50 40.68
CA GLU A 183 19.50 -9.02 41.87
C GLU A 183 18.11 -9.68 41.98
N LEU A 184 17.46 -10.00 40.85
CA LEU A 184 16.22 -10.79 40.87
C LEU A 184 16.43 -12.22 41.37
N ARG A 185 17.56 -12.86 41.05
CA ARG A 185 17.94 -14.16 41.64
C ARG A 185 18.23 -14.04 43.13
N CYS A 186 18.75 -12.89 43.57
CA CYS A 186 18.96 -12.57 44.98
C CYS A 186 17.68 -12.11 45.72
N HIS A 187 16.53 -12.06 45.04
CA HIS A 187 15.23 -11.57 45.57
C HIS A 187 15.21 -10.08 46.01
N GLU A 188 16.20 -9.28 45.61
CA GLU A 188 16.32 -7.85 45.97
C GLU A 188 15.64 -6.96 44.91
N VAL A 189 14.31 -6.91 44.93
CA VAL A 189 13.51 -6.19 43.90
C VAL A 189 13.72 -4.68 43.95
N GLU A 190 13.91 -4.09 45.13
CA GLU A 190 14.11 -2.64 45.27
C GLU A 190 15.45 -2.18 44.68
N ARG A 191 16.49 -2.99 44.83
CA ARG A 191 17.78 -2.71 44.19
C ARG A 191 17.70 -2.88 42.68
N ALA A 192 17.01 -3.92 42.21
CA ALA A 192 16.74 -4.09 40.79
C ALA A 192 16.04 -2.86 40.19
N ARG A 193 15.10 -2.23 40.92
CA ARG A 193 14.46 -0.96 40.50
C ARG A 193 15.47 0.19 40.41
N ALA A 194 16.28 0.40 41.44
CA ALA A 194 17.31 1.45 41.42
C ALA A 194 18.30 1.26 40.25
N ILE A 195 18.63 0.01 39.91
CA ILE A 195 19.47 -0.31 38.76
C ILE A 195 18.75 0.01 37.44
N TYR A 196 17.45 -0.29 37.34
CA TYR A 196 16.66 0.08 36.17
C TYR A 196 16.56 1.61 35.98
N GLU A 197 16.41 2.38 37.06
CA GLU A 197 16.41 3.85 37.00
C GLU A 197 17.77 4.38 36.51
N ARG A 198 18.87 3.83 37.04
CA ARG A 198 20.22 4.14 36.53
C ARG A 198 20.39 3.74 35.07
N TYR A 199 19.92 2.56 34.68
CA TYR A 199 19.97 2.05 33.32
C TYR A 199 19.23 2.98 32.34
N VAL A 200 18.04 3.45 32.72
CA VAL A 200 17.26 4.40 31.92
C VAL A 200 17.93 5.76 31.84
N SER A 201 18.54 6.24 32.94
CA SER A 201 19.24 7.53 32.94
C SER A 201 20.50 7.54 32.06
N GLN A 202 21.19 6.41 31.94
CA GLN A 202 22.43 6.30 31.17
C GLN A 202 22.19 5.89 29.72
N ILE A 203 21.21 5.02 29.48
CA ILE A 203 20.86 4.51 28.16
C ILE A 203 19.40 4.90 27.91
N GLN A 204 19.20 6.11 27.38
CA GLN A 204 17.90 6.65 27.00
C GLN A 204 17.48 6.08 25.64
N THR A 205 17.00 4.83 25.63
CA THR A 205 16.50 4.17 24.42
C THR A 205 15.08 3.67 24.66
N VAL A 206 14.21 3.67 23.65
CA VAL A 206 12.83 3.15 23.76
C VAL A 206 12.78 1.73 24.38
N MET A 207 13.79 0.92 24.09
CA MET A 207 13.92 -0.43 24.63
C MET A 207 14.21 -0.45 26.14
N SER A 208 14.98 0.51 26.68
CA SER A 208 15.28 0.57 28.12
C SER A 208 14.01 0.89 28.92
N PHE A 209 13.27 1.91 28.48
CA PHE A 209 11.96 2.27 29.06
C PHE A 209 10.92 1.15 28.91
N THR A 210 10.82 0.52 27.74
CA THR A 210 9.92 -0.63 27.54
C THR A 210 10.23 -1.76 28.52
N ARG A 211 11.52 -2.05 28.74
CA ARG A 211 11.95 -3.12 29.65
C ARG A 211 11.64 -2.77 31.10
N LEU A 212 11.83 -1.52 31.52
CA LEU A 212 11.45 -1.03 32.84
C LEU A 212 9.93 -1.13 33.05
N ALA A 213 9.14 -0.69 32.08
CA ALA A 213 7.69 -0.78 32.19
C ALA A 213 7.20 -2.24 32.29
N LYS A 214 7.73 -3.15 31.46
CA LYS A 214 7.44 -4.59 31.56
C LYS A 214 7.90 -5.20 32.89
N PHE A 215 8.96 -4.66 33.49
CA PHE A 215 9.41 -5.09 34.82
C PHE A 215 8.41 -4.66 35.90
N GLU A 216 7.99 -3.41 35.93
CA GLU A 216 6.99 -2.91 36.89
C GLU A 216 5.62 -3.56 36.70
N GLU A 217 5.22 -3.88 35.46
CA GLU A 217 4.02 -4.66 35.15
C GLU A 217 4.05 -6.05 35.82
N ARG A 218 5.19 -6.75 35.75
CA ARG A 218 5.34 -8.08 36.37
C ARG A 218 5.26 -8.01 37.89
N HIS A 219 5.67 -6.89 38.48
CA HIS A 219 5.60 -6.65 39.91
C HIS A 219 4.30 -5.96 40.36
N GLY A 220 3.35 -5.72 39.45
CA GLY A 220 2.00 -5.19 39.74
C GLY A 220 1.91 -3.67 39.94
N ASN A 221 2.99 -2.92 39.72
CA ASN A 221 3.02 -1.48 39.95
C ASN A 221 2.62 -0.69 38.70
N ASN A 222 1.34 -0.72 38.35
CA ASN A 222 0.83 -0.07 37.13
C ASN A 222 1.04 1.46 37.12
N VAL A 223 1.00 2.12 38.28
CA VAL A 223 1.21 3.58 38.37
C VAL A 223 2.62 3.96 37.92
N ARG A 224 3.63 3.20 38.36
CA ARG A 224 5.03 3.44 37.96
C ARG A 224 5.30 3.03 36.52
N ALA A 225 4.69 1.95 36.04
CA ALA A 225 4.80 1.58 34.63
C ALA A 225 4.24 2.69 33.71
N ARG A 226 3.09 3.28 34.05
CA ARG A 226 2.52 4.43 33.33
C ARG A 226 3.44 5.65 33.38
N ALA A 227 3.95 5.99 34.57
CA ALA A 227 4.91 7.07 34.73
C ALA A 227 6.18 6.82 33.89
N GLY A 228 6.67 5.58 33.83
CA GLY A 228 7.83 5.19 33.01
C GLY A 228 7.60 5.41 31.51
N TYR A 229 6.41 5.11 30.99
CA TYR A 229 6.06 5.40 29.59
C TYR A 229 5.88 6.91 29.33
N GLN A 230 5.34 7.66 30.29
CA GLN A 230 5.23 9.12 30.21
C GLN A 230 6.60 9.79 30.22
N THR A 231 7.48 9.42 31.16
CA THR A 231 8.85 9.93 31.21
C THR A 231 9.62 9.56 29.94
N CYS A 232 9.37 8.39 29.36
CA CYS A 232 9.93 7.99 28.07
C CYS A 232 9.47 8.96 26.97
N HIS A 233 8.16 9.23 26.89
CA HIS A 233 7.64 10.19 25.92
C HIS A 233 8.25 11.59 26.09
N ASP A 234 8.30 12.10 27.32
CA ASP A 234 8.81 13.46 27.61
C ASP A 234 10.31 13.56 27.29
N THR A 235 11.12 12.62 27.79
CA THR A 235 12.58 12.59 27.53
C THR A 235 12.90 12.45 26.04
N LEU A 236 12.25 11.51 25.32
CA LEU A 236 12.53 11.35 23.89
C LEU A 236 12.04 12.53 23.05
N LYS A 237 10.97 13.20 23.46
CA LYS A 237 10.48 14.41 22.80
C LYS A 237 11.46 15.56 22.97
N ASP A 238 12.05 15.70 24.16
CA ASP A 238 13.01 16.76 24.48
C ASP A 238 14.39 16.49 23.84
N ASP A 239 14.87 15.24 23.81
CA ASP A 239 16.23 14.89 23.40
C ASP A 239 16.42 14.62 21.88
N LEU A 240 15.44 14.00 21.20
CA LEU A 240 15.60 13.56 19.79
C LEU A 240 14.64 14.22 18.79
N GLY A 241 13.69 15.03 19.25
CA GLY A 241 12.63 15.55 18.40
C GLY A 241 11.75 14.45 17.77
N PRO A 242 10.94 14.76 16.73
CA PRO A 242 9.97 13.83 16.13
C PRO A 242 10.59 12.58 15.49
N GLU A 243 11.91 12.57 15.26
CA GLU A 243 12.60 11.51 14.52
C GLU A 243 13.03 10.33 15.39
N GLY A 244 13.22 10.53 16.70
CA GLY A 244 13.64 9.48 17.64
C GLY A 244 12.52 8.64 18.22
N ILE A 245 11.27 9.10 18.11
CA ILE A 245 10.11 8.40 18.67
C ILE A 245 9.71 7.28 17.71
N THR A 246 9.81 6.04 18.20
CA THR A 246 9.40 4.87 17.42
C THR A 246 7.93 4.54 17.67
N GLU A 247 7.22 4.13 16.61
CA GLU A 247 5.82 3.70 16.68
C GLU A 247 5.60 2.58 17.71
N ASP A 248 6.63 1.75 17.90
CA ASP A 248 6.66 0.63 18.83
C ASP A 248 6.47 1.06 20.30
N LEU A 249 6.92 2.25 20.69
CA LEU A 249 6.68 2.79 22.04
C LEU A 249 5.18 2.96 22.30
N TYR A 250 4.46 3.64 21.40
CA TYR A 250 3.02 3.90 21.57
C TYR A 250 2.20 2.62 21.47
N VAL A 251 2.60 1.67 20.62
CA VAL A 251 1.94 0.36 20.56
C VAL A 251 2.10 -0.38 21.89
N LYS A 252 3.31 -0.44 22.45
CA LYS A 252 3.56 -1.10 23.74
C LYS A 252 2.90 -0.37 24.91
N TRP A 253 2.87 0.95 24.89
CA TRP A 253 2.16 1.75 25.88
C TRP A 253 0.64 1.52 25.80
N ALA A 254 0.07 1.50 24.60
CA ALA A 254 -1.35 1.20 24.43
C ALA A 254 -1.69 -0.26 24.84
N GLU A 255 -0.84 -1.24 24.52
CA GLU A 255 -0.98 -2.63 25.00
C GLU A 255 -0.85 -2.74 26.53
N PHE A 256 -0.05 -1.88 27.16
CA PHE A 256 0.01 -1.77 28.62
C PHE A 256 -1.29 -1.21 29.17
N GLU A 257 -1.79 -0.09 28.65
CA GLU A 257 -3.05 0.51 29.12
C GLU A 257 -4.23 -0.45 28.92
N GLN A 258 -4.26 -1.23 27.84
CA GLN A 258 -5.25 -2.29 27.65
C GLN A 258 -5.22 -3.37 28.74
N ARG A 259 -4.02 -3.69 29.25
CA ARG A 259 -3.85 -4.69 30.31
C ARG A 259 -4.10 -4.11 31.71
N ALA A 260 -3.66 -2.89 31.94
CA ALA A 260 -3.71 -2.21 33.24
C ALA A 260 -5.08 -1.58 33.53
N ALA A 261 -5.71 -0.97 32.53
CA ALA A 261 -7.00 -0.30 32.64
C ALA A 261 -8.10 -1.16 32.02
N ARG A 262 -8.43 -2.29 32.67
CA ARG A 262 -9.58 -3.13 32.26
C ARG A 262 -10.91 -2.36 32.23
N ASP A 263 -11.00 -1.29 33.02
CA ASP A 263 -12.22 -0.51 33.21
C ASP A 263 -12.32 0.73 32.29
N ASP A 264 -11.21 1.26 31.74
CA ASP A 264 -11.19 2.49 30.93
C ASP A 264 -10.61 2.28 29.50
N PRO A 265 -11.44 1.90 28.51
CA PRO A 265 -10.99 1.75 27.11
C PRO A 265 -10.57 3.07 26.46
N SER A 266 -10.95 4.20 27.06
CA SER A 266 -10.56 5.55 26.62
C SER A 266 -9.08 5.82 26.80
N ALA A 267 -8.43 5.23 27.81
CA ALA A 267 -7.02 5.48 28.10
C ALA A 267 -6.10 5.04 26.94
N ALA A 268 -6.30 3.83 26.41
CA ALA A 268 -5.54 3.34 25.27
C ALA A 268 -5.84 4.15 23.99
N ALA A 269 -7.09 4.58 23.78
CA ALA A 269 -7.44 5.43 22.64
C ALA A 269 -6.75 6.81 22.71
N LYS A 270 -6.61 7.40 23.90
CA LYS A 270 -5.86 8.64 24.11
C LYS A 270 -4.38 8.47 23.76
N VAL A 271 -3.76 7.35 24.12
CA VAL A 271 -2.36 7.05 23.76
C VAL A 271 -2.19 6.92 22.25
N TYR A 272 -3.11 6.23 21.56
CA TYR A 272 -3.06 6.14 20.10
C TYR A 272 -3.24 7.50 19.42
N LYS A 273 -4.17 8.33 19.89
CA LYS A 273 -4.36 9.71 19.40
C LYS A 273 -3.11 10.54 19.61
N LEU A 274 -2.54 10.52 20.81
CA LEU A 274 -1.28 11.20 21.12
C LEU A 274 -0.14 10.76 20.19
N GLY A 275 -0.05 9.46 19.88
CA GLY A 275 0.94 8.94 18.95
C GLY A 275 0.72 9.43 17.50
N ILE A 276 -0.52 9.56 17.05
CA ILE A 276 -0.84 10.10 15.71
C ILE A 276 -0.55 11.60 15.63
N ASP A 277 -0.84 12.36 16.68
CA ASP A 277 -0.63 13.82 16.71
C ASP A 277 0.85 14.20 16.79
N THR A 278 1.67 13.33 17.39
CA THR A 278 3.10 13.60 17.62
C THR A 278 4.01 13.09 16.50
N LEU A 279 3.60 12.04 15.78
CA LEU A 279 4.39 11.43 14.71
C LEU A 279 4.02 12.02 13.34
N PRO A 280 5.01 12.22 12.44
CA PRO A 280 4.75 12.60 11.05
C PRO A 280 3.84 11.58 10.33
N PRO A 281 2.95 12.02 9.42
CA PRO A 281 1.90 11.19 8.83
C PRO A 281 2.44 9.96 8.07
N GLU A 282 3.67 10.01 7.56
CA GLU A 282 4.31 8.89 6.85
C GLU A 282 4.64 7.70 7.76
N ARG A 283 5.04 7.97 9.01
CA ARG A 283 5.41 6.98 10.04
C ARG A 283 4.26 6.69 11.01
N THR A 284 3.01 6.94 10.60
CA THR A 284 1.83 6.59 11.42
C THR A 284 1.10 5.38 10.87
N ALA A 285 1.55 4.80 9.75
CA ALA A 285 0.82 3.74 9.05
C ALA A 285 0.65 2.49 9.91
N TYR A 286 1.72 2.05 10.61
CA TYR A 286 1.66 0.86 11.45
C TYR A 286 0.91 1.15 12.76
N LEU A 287 1.10 2.33 13.36
CA LEU A 287 0.30 2.78 14.51
C LEU A 287 -1.21 2.85 14.20
N ARG A 288 -1.59 3.42 13.04
CA ARG A 288 -2.99 3.53 12.58
C ARG A 288 -3.61 2.16 12.31
N ASP A 289 -2.88 1.21 11.73
CA ASP A 289 -3.38 -0.16 11.54
C ASP A 289 -3.61 -0.87 12.88
N ARG A 290 -2.70 -0.69 13.85
CA ARG A 290 -2.87 -1.20 15.22
C ARG A 290 -4.05 -0.54 15.94
N TYR A 291 -4.21 0.77 15.79
CA TYR A 291 -5.35 1.49 16.35
C TYR A 291 -6.68 1.04 15.73
N ALA A 292 -6.74 0.82 14.41
CA ALA A 292 -7.92 0.27 13.75
C ALA A 292 -8.25 -1.16 14.24
N LYS A 293 -7.24 -2.01 14.46
CA LYS A 293 -7.42 -3.35 15.06
C LYS A 293 -7.96 -3.25 16.49
N TYR A 294 -7.42 -2.33 17.31
CA TYR A 294 -7.90 -2.08 18.66
C TYR A 294 -9.36 -1.63 18.65
N MET A 295 -9.71 -0.68 17.79
CA MET A 295 -11.05 -0.12 17.69
C MET A 295 -12.04 -1.13 17.11
N LYS A 296 -11.61 -2.04 16.24
CA LYS A 296 -12.44 -3.18 15.81
C LYS A 296 -12.80 -4.11 16.98
N GLN A 297 -11.91 -4.25 17.97
CA GLN A 297 -12.13 -5.13 19.12
C GLN A 297 -12.94 -4.47 20.24
N LYS A 298 -12.81 -3.16 20.44
CA LYS A 298 -13.33 -2.44 21.62
C LYS A 298 -14.11 -1.15 21.33
N GLY A 299 -14.10 -0.68 20.09
CA GLY A 299 -14.68 0.60 19.70
C GLY A 299 -16.19 0.57 19.52
N THR A 300 -16.81 1.75 19.68
CA THR A 300 -18.19 1.97 19.28
C THR A 300 -18.30 2.02 17.75
N ARG A 301 -19.48 1.73 17.20
CA ARG A 301 -19.69 1.70 15.74
C ARG A 301 -19.29 3.01 15.05
N THR A 302 -19.62 4.15 15.67
CA THR A 302 -19.32 5.49 15.16
C THR A 302 -17.82 5.78 15.12
N ASP A 303 -17.06 5.32 16.13
CA ASP A 303 -15.61 5.53 16.15
C ASP A 303 -14.89 4.67 15.11
N ILE A 304 -15.40 3.46 14.85
CA ILE A 304 -14.87 2.56 13.82
C ILE A 304 -15.11 3.16 12.44
N GLU A 305 -16.32 3.67 12.17
CA GLU A 305 -16.66 4.33 10.91
C GLU A 305 -15.72 5.53 10.67
N ARG A 306 -15.52 6.41 11.66
CA ARG A 306 -14.57 7.54 11.55
C ARG A 306 -13.14 7.11 11.18
N LEU A 307 -12.63 6.02 11.76
CA LEU A 307 -11.28 5.55 11.47
C LEU A 307 -11.13 4.88 10.11
N LEU A 308 -12.16 4.15 9.68
CA LEU A 308 -12.20 3.61 8.32
C LEU A 308 -12.18 4.76 7.30
N LEU A 309 -12.89 5.84 7.56
CA LEU A 309 -12.90 7.03 6.72
C LEU A 309 -11.52 7.70 6.67
N GLU A 310 -10.86 7.95 7.79
CA GLU A 310 -9.49 8.49 7.83
C GLU A 310 -8.50 7.62 7.04
N LYS A 311 -8.62 6.29 7.17
CA LYS A 311 -7.80 5.35 6.39
C LYS A 311 -8.07 5.44 4.89
N CYS A 312 -9.34 5.59 4.50
CA CYS A 312 -9.72 5.75 3.10
C CYS A 312 -9.26 7.09 2.53
N ARG A 313 -9.39 8.20 3.28
CA ARG A 313 -8.89 9.53 2.89
C ARG A 313 -7.41 9.48 2.54
N LEU A 314 -6.59 8.95 3.45
CA LEU A 314 -5.14 8.80 3.24
C LEU A 314 -4.81 7.89 2.05
N LYS A 315 -5.61 6.84 1.82
CA LYS A 315 -5.43 5.96 0.66
C LYS A 315 -5.65 6.73 -0.63
N TYR A 316 -6.72 7.51 -0.72
CA TYR A 316 -7.00 8.32 -1.90
C TYR A 316 -5.98 9.44 -2.08
N GLU A 317 -5.54 10.10 -1.02
CA GLU A 317 -4.48 11.11 -1.08
C GLU A 317 -3.15 10.54 -1.58
N LYS A 318 -2.77 9.34 -1.12
CA LYS A 318 -1.59 8.63 -1.66
C LYS A 318 -1.78 8.26 -3.13
N GLN A 319 -2.94 7.76 -3.51
CA GLN A 319 -3.22 7.46 -4.91
C GLN A 319 -3.22 8.71 -5.80
N LEU A 320 -3.62 9.86 -5.26
CA LEU A 320 -3.54 11.16 -5.93
C LEU A 320 -2.09 11.64 -6.06
N SER A 321 -1.26 11.47 -5.02
CA SER A 321 0.17 11.78 -5.12
C SER A 321 0.89 10.87 -6.12
N ASP A 322 0.49 9.61 -6.22
CA ASP A 322 1.11 8.63 -7.13
C ASP A 322 0.70 8.85 -8.60
N SER A 323 -0.45 9.49 -8.86
CA SER A 323 -1.01 9.71 -10.21
C SER A 323 -0.87 11.15 -10.73
N ASP A 324 -0.07 11.99 -10.05
CA ASP A 324 0.08 13.43 -10.32
C ASP A 324 -1.26 14.20 -10.31
N GLY A 325 -2.31 13.64 -9.69
CA GLY A 325 -3.63 14.28 -9.53
C GLY A 325 -4.52 14.33 -10.77
N VAL A 326 -4.13 13.69 -11.89
CA VAL A 326 -4.87 13.76 -13.17
C VAL A 326 -6.05 12.78 -13.25
N ASP A 327 -6.01 11.71 -12.46
CA ASP A 327 -7.01 10.63 -12.52
C ASP A 327 -8.36 11.04 -11.92
N VAL A 328 -9.28 11.42 -12.80
CA VAL A 328 -10.65 11.85 -12.49
C VAL A 328 -11.44 10.80 -11.69
N ASP A 329 -11.20 9.50 -11.93
CA ASP A 329 -11.94 8.43 -11.25
C ASP A 329 -11.60 8.36 -9.76
N ILE A 330 -10.34 8.66 -9.39
CA ILE A 330 -9.91 8.70 -7.98
C ILE A 330 -10.59 9.86 -7.27
N TRP A 331 -10.66 11.02 -7.92
CA TRP A 331 -11.39 12.18 -7.43
C TRP A 331 -12.89 11.91 -7.27
N ILE A 332 -13.53 11.26 -8.24
CA ILE A 332 -14.96 10.90 -8.14
C ILE A 332 -15.19 9.97 -6.93
N ASN A 333 -14.35 8.95 -6.74
CA ASN A 333 -14.46 8.05 -5.60
C ASN A 333 -14.19 8.77 -4.26
N TYR A 334 -13.26 9.73 -4.24
CA TYR A 334 -12.98 10.54 -3.06
C TYR A 334 -14.16 11.46 -2.71
N ILE A 335 -14.76 12.10 -3.72
CA ILE A 335 -15.97 12.92 -3.56
C ILE A 335 -17.14 12.09 -3.03
N LEU A 336 -17.42 10.94 -3.64
CA LEU A 336 -18.49 10.04 -3.20
C LEU A 336 -18.28 9.55 -1.76
N LEU A 337 -17.03 9.37 -1.35
CA LEU A 337 -16.72 9.06 0.04
C LEU A 337 -17.11 10.23 0.94
N GLU A 338 -16.71 11.46 0.63
CA GLU A 338 -17.03 12.65 1.44
C GLU A 338 -18.54 12.97 1.48
N GLU A 339 -19.26 12.79 0.37
CA GLU A 339 -20.72 12.97 0.30
C GLU A 339 -21.47 12.03 1.27
N ASN A 340 -21.00 10.79 1.42
CA ASN A 340 -21.61 9.81 2.32
C ASN A 340 -21.32 10.07 3.81
N ILE A 341 -20.32 10.89 4.13
CA ILE A 341 -19.90 11.16 5.52
C ILE A 341 -20.77 12.24 6.16
N GLY A 342 -21.10 13.31 5.43
CA GLY A 342 -21.99 14.37 5.91
C GLY A 342 -21.47 15.20 7.09
N ASP A 343 -20.18 15.13 7.44
CA ASP A 343 -19.65 15.80 8.66
C ASP A 343 -19.47 17.33 8.48
N SER A 344 -19.24 17.83 7.25
CA SER A 344 -19.22 19.28 6.96
C SER A 344 -19.31 19.60 5.46
N ALA A 345 -20.30 20.41 5.06
CA ALA A 345 -20.42 20.91 3.70
C ALA A 345 -19.19 21.72 3.23
N ALA A 346 -18.43 22.32 4.15
CA ALA A 346 -17.22 23.06 3.83
C ALA A 346 -16.07 22.14 3.37
N GLN A 347 -15.89 20.97 4.01
CA GLN A 347 -14.85 20.01 3.63
C GLN A 347 -15.15 19.38 2.26
N CYS A 348 -16.41 19.03 2.01
CA CYS A 348 -16.83 18.53 0.71
C CYS A 348 -16.55 19.57 -0.38
N ARG A 349 -16.89 20.85 -0.16
CA ARG A 349 -16.59 21.96 -1.09
C ARG A 349 -15.10 22.08 -1.39
N GLU A 350 -14.26 22.06 -0.36
CA GLU A 350 -12.81 22.13 -0.55
C GLU A 350 -12.29 20.96 -1.39
N VAL A 351 -12.85 19.75 -1.21
CA VAL A 351 -12.53 18.58 -2.02
C VAL A 351 -12.96 18.77 -3.48
N TYR A 352 -14.16 19.32 -3.73
CA TYR A 352 -14.59 19.66 -5.09
C TYR A 352 -13.70 20.72 -5.73
N GLU A 353 -13.36 21.79 -5.01
CA GLU A 353 -12.50 22.87 -5.53
C GLU A 353 -11.09 22.36 -5.83
N ARG A 354 -10.51 21.53 -4.96
CA ARG A 354 -9.25 20.83 -5.22
C ARG A 354 -9.35 19.90 -6.42
N ALA A 355 -10.43 19.14 -6.54
CA ALA A 355 -10.67 18.27 -7.69
C ALA A 355 -10.78 19.08 -8.99
N ILE A 356 -11.47 20.22 -8.98
CA ILE A 356 -11.63 21.09 -10.15
C ILE A 356 -10.28 21.66 -10.59
N ALA A 357 -9.45 22.10 -9.64
CA ALA A 357 -8.13 22.67 -9.91
C ALA A 357 -7.13 21.61 -10.41
N ALA A 358 -7.10 20.44 -9.77
CA ALA A 358 -6.16 19.38 -10.08
C ALA A 358 -6.54 18.56 -11.33
N ALA A 359 -7.83 18.26 -11.50
CA ALA A 359 -8.31 17.44 -12.61
C ALA A 359 -8.48 18.22 -13.93
N LEU A 360 -8.03 19.48 -13.99
CA LEU A 360 -8.05 20.27 -15.21
C LEU A 360 -7.09 19.65 -16.24
N PRO A 361 -7.58 19.13 -17.38
CA PRO A 361 -6.69 18.51 -18.36
C PRO A 361 -5.72 19.56 -18.95
N PRO A 362 -4.42 19.24 -19.11
CA PRO A 362 -3.44 20.18 -19.66
C PRO A 362 -3.76 20.56 -21.11
N GLU A 363 -3.53 21.83 -21.48
CA GLU A 363 -3.85 22.41 -22.80
C GLU A 363 -3.20 21.67 -23.98
N GLN A 364 -2.10 20.96 -23.75
CA GLN A 364 -1.36 20.24 -24.78
C GLN A 364 -2.01 18.91 -25.21
N ALA A 365 -3.09 18.47 -24.54
CA ALA A 365 -3.82 17.26 -24.91
C ALA A 365 -4.92 17.56 -25.95
N ALA A 366 -4.53 17.54 -27.22
CA ALA A 366 -5.37 17.76 -28.39
C ALA A 366 -6.68 16.91 -28.45
N PRO A 367 -7.69 17.35 -29.23
CA PRO A 367 -9.12 17.07 -29.02
C PRO A 367 -9.63 15.66 -29.36
N LYS A 368 -8.77 14.77 -29.89
CA LYS A 368 -9.20 13.47 -30.43
C LYS A 368 -8.88 12.26 -29.53
N GLY A 369 -7.82 12.33 -28.72
CA GLY A 369 -7.36 11.17 -27.92
C GLY A 369 -7.96 11.04 -26.52
N ARG A 370 -8.55 12.11 -25.95
CA ARG A 370 -9.01 12.15 -24.55
C ARG A 370 -10.36 12.85 -24.37
N LYS A 371 -11.30 12.73 -25.33
CA LYS A 371 -12.70 13.18 -25.13
C LYS A 371 -13.31 12.55 -23.87
N ASP A 372 -12.87 11.36 -23.50
CA ASP A 372 -13.36 10.64 -22.33
C ASP A 372 -12.94 11.29 -21.00
N LEU A 373 -11.76 11.90 -20.92
CA LEU A 373 -11.36 12.64 -19.71
C LEU A 373 -12.22 13.89 -19.53
N TYR A 374 -12.49 14.65 -20.59
CA TYR A 374 -13.41 15.78 -20.51
C TYR A 374 -14.85 15.34 -20.21
N ARG A 375 -15.30 14.20 -20.77
CA ARG A 375 -16.60 13.62 -20.41
C ARG A 375 -16.68 13.29 -18.92
N ARG A 376 -15.63 12.70 -18.34
CA ARG A 376 -15.53 12.39 -16.90
C ARG A 376 -15.39 13.65 -16.04
N TYR A 377 -14.63 14.64 -16.50
CA TYR A 377 -14.47 15.92 -15.80
C TYR A 377 -15.80 16.69 -15.70
N VAL A 378 -16.65 16.65 -16.73
CA VAL A 378 -18.00 17.21 -16.66
C VAL A 378 -18.83 16.55 -15.56
N TYR A 379 -18.62 15.25 -15.27
CA TYR A 379 -19.30 14.60 -14.16
C TYR A 379 -18.91 15.15 -12.80
N ILE A 380 -17.66 15.59 -12.59
CA ILE A 380 -17.28 16.28 -11.34
C ILE A 380 -18.14 17.55 -11.17
N TRP A 381 -18.29 18.35 -12.23
CA TRP A 381 -19.14 19.54 -12.20
C TRP A 381 -20.62 19.22 -12.00
N LEU A 382 -21.13 18.16 -12.62
CA LEU A 382 -22.51 17.71 -12.42
C LEU A 382 -22.74 17.19 -11.00
N PHE A 383 -21.79 16.44 -10.43
CA PHE A 383 -21.85 16.00 -9.04
C PHE A 383 -21.78 17.20 -8.10
N TYR A 384 -20.91 18.18 -8.37
CA TYR A 384 -20.83 19.38 -7.55
C TYR A 384 -22.13 20.19 -7.57
N ALA A 385 -22.73 20.37 -8.75
CA ALA A 385 -24.02 21.04 -8.87
C ALA A 385 -25.14 20.27 -8.18
N ASN A 386 -25.21 18.95 -8.35
CA ASN A 386 -26.20 18.11 -7.66
C ASN A 386 -26.02 18.13 -6.14
N TYR A 387 -24.79 18.15 -5.66
CA TYR A 387 -24.48 18.25 -4.23
C TYR A 387 -24.96 19.59 -3.68
N GLU A 388 -24.61 20.71 -4.31
CA GLU A 388 -25.10 22.03 -3.89
C GLU A 388 -26.63 22.15 -4.01
N GLU A 389 -27.27 21.49 -4.99
CA GLU A 389 -28.73 21.37 -5.05
C GLU A 389 -29.31 20.58 -3.87
N SER A 390 -28.68 19.48 -3.45
CA SER A 390 -29.10 18.75 -2.26
C SER A 390 -28.96 19.60 -0.99
N LEU A 391 -27.95 20.49 -0.94
CA LEU A 391 -27.76 21.45 0.15
C LEU A 391 -28.78 22.59 0.15
N ILE A 392 -29.38 22.93 -1.00
CA ILE A 392 -30.54 23.85 -1.02
C ILE A 392 -31.71 23.21 -0.27
N GLN A 393 -31.92 21.90 -0.43
CA GLN A 393 -33.00 21.19 0.27
C GLN A 393 -32.74 21.08 1.78
N SER A 394 -31.47 21.06 2.22
CA SER A 394 -31.09 21.11 3.64
C SER A 394 -31.04 22.53 4.23
N GLY A 395 -31.13 23.58 3.40
CA GLY A 395 -31.13 24.99 3.82
C GLY A 395 -29.74 25.62 3.99
N GLU A 396 -28.66 24.93 3.58
CA GLU A 396 -27.27 25.40 3.73
C GLU A 396 -26.70 26.11 2.49
N SER A 397 -27.42 26.11 1.36
CA SER A 397 -26.95 26.71 0.11
C SER A 397 -28.02 27.60 -0.55
N THR A 398 -27.55 28.60 -1.30
CA THR A 398 -28.38 29.54 -2.05
C THR A 398 -28.44 29.15 -3.53
N PRO A 399 -29.59 29.29 -4.21
CA PRO A 399 -29.72 29.04 -5.65
C PRO A 399 -28.69 29.79 -6.50
N ASP A 400 -28.25 30.97 -6.06
CA ASP A 400 -27.25 31.77 -6.77
C ASP A 400 -25.87 31.13 -6.83
N ARG A 401 -25.49 30.34 -5.81
CA ARG A 401 -24.20 29.62 -5.81
C ARG A 401 -24.18 28.49 -6.84
N VAL A 402 -25.27 27.74 -6.96
CA VAL A 402 -25.42 26.71 -8.01
C VAL A 402 -25.30 27.35 -9.40
N ARG A 403 -25.87 28.55 -9.59
CA ARG A 403 -25.72 29.31 -10.84
C ARG A 403 -24.27 29.69 -11.11
N GLU A 404 -23.53 30.15 -10.09
CA GLU A 404 -22.11 30.45 -10.22
C GLU A 404 -21.33 29.21 -10.67
N VAL A 405 -21.57 28.05 -10.06
CA VAL A 405 -20.94 26.77 -10.44
C VAL A 405 -21.20 26.42 -11.90
N TYR A 406 -22.45 26.53 -12.36
CA TYR A 406 -22.77 26.31 -13.77
C TYR A 406 -22.13 27.36 -14.68
N HIS A 407 -22.10 28.63 -14.28
CA HIS A 407 -21.47 29.70 -15.06
C HIS A 407 -19.95 29.53 -15.18
N THR A 408 -19.27 29.14 -14.10
CA THR A 408 -17.83 28.85 -14.12
C THR A 408 -17.54 27.63 -14.99
N ALA A 409 -18.34 26.57 -14.88
CA ALA A 409 -18.22 25.39 -15.73
C ALA A 409 -18.37 25.76 -17.22
N LEU A 410 -19.45 26.47 -17.56
CA LEU A 410 -19.72 26.91 -18.94
C LEU A 410 -18.65 27.86 -19.47
N GLY A 411 -18.09 28.73 -18.63
CA GLY A 411 -16.98 29.62 -18.98
C GLY A 411 -15.72 28.85 -19.39
N LEU A 412 -15.35 27.82 -18.59
CA LEU A 412 -14.19 26.95 -18.87
C LEU A 412 -14.37 26.12 -20.14
N PHE A 413 -15.58 25.59 -20.37
CA PHE A 413 -15.86 24.81 -21.57
C PHE A 413 -15.94 25.68 -22.83
N ARG A 414 -16.43 26.91 -22.71
CA ARG A 414 -16.48 27.88 -23.81
C ARG A 414 -15.09 28.28 -24.27
N SER A 415 -14.17 28.59 -23.35
CA SER A 415 -12.80 28.98 -23.72
C SER A 415 -12.11 27.88 -24.54
N ARG A 416 -12.45 26.61 -24.28
CA ARG A 416 -11.92 25.44 -24.98
C ARG A 416 -12.74 24.97 -26.18
N LYS A 417 -13.86 25.64 -26.51
CA LYS A 417 -14.80 25.28 -27.59
C LYS A 417 -15.32 23.83 -27.51
N ILE A 418 -15.41 23.26 -26.31
CA ILE A 418 -15.97 21.91 -26.08
C ILE A 418 -17.36 22.09 -25.48
N TYR A 419 -18.38 21.49 -26.07
CA TYR A 419 -19.76 21.63 -25.60
C TYR A 419 -20.35 20.29 -25.20
N PHE A 420 -21.02 20.23 -24.05
CA PHE A 420 -21.70 19.04 -23.56
C PHE A 420 -23.20 19.31 -23.44
N SER A 421 -24.03 18.55 -24.17
CA SER A 421 -25.49 18.69 -24.11
C SER A 421 -26.02 18.40 -22.70
N LYS A 422 -25.44 17.41 -22.03
CA LYS A 422 -25.82 17.02 -20.67
C LYS A 422 -25.66 18.15 -19.64
N LEU A 423 -24.62 18.98 -19.76
CA LEU A 423 -24.40 20.10 -18.84
C LEU A 423 -25.46 21.19 -19.03
N TYR A 424 -25.76 21.54 -20.29
CA TYR A 424 -26.82 22.50 -20.62
C TYR A 424 -28.20 22.01 -20.20
N ASN A 425 -28.50 20.73 -20.41
CA ASN A 425 -29.76 20.13 -19.99
C ASN A 425 -29.88 20.12 -18.47
N ALA A 426 -28.82 19.74 -17.73
CA ALA A 426 -28.82 19.79 -16.27
C ALA A 426 -29.02 21.22 -15.73
N TYR A 427 -28.37 22.22 -16.32
CA TYR A 427 -28.55 23.61 -15.91
C TYR A 427 -29.97 24.12 -16.18
N ALA A 428 -30.54 23.75 -17.33
CA ALA A 428 -31.92 24.11 -17.62
C ALA A 428 -32.92 23.38 -16.72
N GLU A 429 -32.72 22.09 -16.44
CA GLU A 429 -33.52 21.32 -15.48
C GLU A 429 -33.44 21.92 -14.06
N PHE A 430 -32.27 22.43 -13.65
CA PHE A 430 -32.11 23.17 -12.40
C PHE A 430 -32.98 24.44 -12.37
N GLU A 431 -32.91 25.30 -13.40
CA GLU A 431 -33.74 26.52 -13.44
C GLU A 431 -35.24 26.19 -13.53
N ILE A 432 -35.60 25.05 -14.15
CA ILE A 432 -36.97 24.52 -14.13
C ILE A 432 -37.38 24.14 -12.70
N ARG A 433 -36.51 23.46 -11.93
CA ARG A 433 -36.75 23.15 -10.51
C ARG A 433 -36.92 24.43 -9.67
N GLN A 434 -36.20 25.50 -10.01
CA GLN A 434 -36.32 26.83 -9.38
C GLN A 434 -37.51 27.66 -9.90
N MET A 435 -38.33 27.11 -10.80
CA MET A 435 -39.49 27.76 -11.43
C MET A 435 -39.15 28.99 -12.30
N ASP A 436 -37.89 29.18 -12.72
CA ASP A 436 -37.48 30.28 -13.59
C ASP A 436 -37.48 29.88 -15.07
N VAL A 437 -38.68 29.98 -15.66
CA VAL A 437 -38.90 29.69 -17.09
C VAL A 437 -38.12 30.63 -18.01
N GLY A 438 -37.90 31.89 -17.59
CA GLY A 438 -37.21 32.90 -18.38
C GLY A 438 -35.74 32.54 -18.57
N ARG A 439 -35.06 32.20 -17.48
CA ARG A 439 -33.65 31.77 -17.51
C ARG A 439 -33.47 30.42 -18.19
N ALA A 440 -34.34 29.44 -17.93
CA ALA A 440 -34.29 28.14 -18.63
C ALA A 440 -34.29 28.31 -20.16
N ARG A 441 -35.12 29.21 -20.68
CA ARG A 441 -35.14 29.56 -22.12
C ARG A 441 -33.85 30.21 -22.60
N LEU A 442 -33.27 31.11 -21.82
CA LEU A 442 -31.98 31.74 -22.16
C LEU A 442 -30.87 30.70 -22.22
N VAL A 443 -30.86 29.74 -21.29
CA VAL A 443 -29.88 28.64 -21.27
C VAL A 443 -30.01 27.77 -22.51
N TYR A 444 -31.22 27.30 -22.84
CA TYR A 444 -31.44 26.50 -24.05
C TYR A 444 -31.14 27.28 -25.33
N GLY A 445 -31.55 28.55 -25.41
CA GLY A 445 -31.25 29.41 -26.55
C GLY A 445 -29.75 29.62 -26.76
N ARG A 446 -29.00 29.83 -25.68
CA ARG A 446 -27.53 29.94 -25.71
C ARG A 446 -26.88 28.61 -26.12
N ALA A 447 -27.38 27.49 -25.59
CA ALA A 447 -26.89 26.16 -25.91
C ALA A 447 -27.08 25.81 -27.39
N ILE A 448 -28.19 26.23 -28.01
CA ILE A 448 -28.45 26.08 -29.44
C ILE A 448 -27.45 26.91 -30.25
N GLY A 449 -27.24 28.17 -29.88
CA GLY A 449 -26.31 29.06 -30.58
C GLY A 449 -24.86 28.55 -30.56
N GLU A 450 -24.41 28.00 -29.43
CA GLU A 450 -23.02 27.57 -29.26
C GLU A 450 -22.76 26.11 -29.71
N SER A 451 -23.65 25.17 -29.37
CA SER A 451 -23.37 23.73 -29.50
C SER A 451 -24.08 23.04 -30.67
N LYS A 452 -25.23 23.57 -31.10
CA LYS A 452 -26.15 22.97 -32.08
C LYS A 452 -26.31 21.45 -31.93
N LYS A 453 -26.29 20.87 -30.72
CA LYS A 453 -26.41 19.40 -30.55
C LYS A 453 -27.87 18.94 -30.53
N ALA A 454 -28.18 17.84 -31.22
CA ALA A 454 -29.50 17.20 -31.27
C ALA A 454 -30.18 17.01 -29.90
N SER A 455 -29.41 16.54 -28.91
CA SER A 455 -29.93 16.30 -27.54
C SER A 455 -30.44 17.57 -26.85
N VAL A 456 -29.87 18.74 -27.12
CA VAL A 456 -30.33 20.02 -26.54
C VAL A 456 -31.65 20.44 -27.20
N PHE A 457 -31.75 20.28 -28.52
CA PHE A 457 -33.00 20.56 -29.25
C PHE A 457 -34.15 19.70 -28.73
N ARG A 458 -33.95 18.38 -28.58
CA ARG A 458 -34.98 17.46 -28.07
C ARG A 458 -35.44 17.86 -26.66
N SER A 459 -34.50 18.16 -25.75
CA SER A 459 -34.83 18.62 -24.40
C SER A 459 -35.58 19.95 -24.39
N TYR A 460 -35.19 20.91 -25.25
CA TYR A 460 -35.86 22.20 -25.33
C TYR A 460 -37.27 22.12 -25.93
N ILE A 461 -37.45 21.29 -26.97
CA ILE A 461 -38.76 21.00 -27.56
C ILE A 461 -39.68 20.36 -26.50
N GLN A 462 -39.19 19.36 -25.77
CA GLN A 462 -39.96 18.72 -24.71
C GLN A 462 -40.32 19.69 -23.58
N PHE A 463 -39.40 20.61 -23.24
CA PHE A 463 -39.66 21.66 -22.24
C PHE A 463 -40.75 22.63 -22.67
N GLU A 464 -40.67 23.20 -23.87
CA GLU A 464 -41.70 24.13 -24.37
C GLU A 464 -43.04 23.42 -24.60
N PHE A 465 -43.01 22.14 -24.96
CA PHE A 465 -44.20 21.29 -25.05
C PHE A 465 -44.85 21.12 -23.67
N ASN A 466 -44.07 20.83 -22.62
CA ASN A 466 -44.58 20.72 -21.25
C ASN A 466 -45.17 22.05 -20.74
N LEU A 467 -44.69 23.20 -21.23
CA LEU A 467 -45.23 24.52 -20.92
C LEU A 467 -46.45 24.90 -21.79
N GLY A 468 -46.81 24.09 -22.78
CA GLY A 468 -47.92 24.35 -23.70
C GLY A 468 -47.65 25.42 -24.78
N GLN A 469 -46.41 25.87 -24.96
CA GLN A 469 -46.06 26.87 -25.98
C GLN A 469 -45.78 26.24 -27.35
N VAL A 470 -46.85 25.76 -27.98
CA VAL A 470 -46.81 25.02 -29.25
C VAL A 470 -46.09 25.79 -30.37
N ASP A 471 -46.39 27.07 -30.56
CA ASP A 471 -45.80 27.86 -31.66
C ASP A 471 -44.31 28.12 -31.48
N ARG A 472 -43.83 28.11 -30.24
CA ARG A 472 -42.40 28.22 -29.95
C ARG A 472 -41.70 26.90 -30.18
N ALA A 473 -42.29 25.80 -29.72
CA ALA A 473 -41.78 24.46 -29.96
C ALA A 473 -41.68 24.17 -31.48
N ARG A 474 -42.66 24.59 -32.29
CA ARG A 474 -42.59 24.54 -33.76
C ARG A 474 -41.41 25.32 -34.35
N ARG A 475 -41.19 26.56 -33.90
CA ARG A 475 -40.03 27.36 -34.34
C ARG A 475 -38.71 26.67 -33.98
N ILE A 476 -38.65 26.00 -32.83
CA ILE A 476 -37.47 25.25 -32.41
C ILE A 476 -37.29 23.99 -33.27
N CYS A 477 -38.36 23.24 -33.57
CA CYS A 477 -38.32 22.11 -34.49
C CYS A 477 -37.84 22.52 -35.89
N ALA A 478 -38.37 23.61 -36.43
CA ALA A 478 -37.92 24.18 -37.70
C ALA A 478 -36.43 24.55 -37.64
N SER A 479 -35.97 25.15 -36.53
CA SER A 479 -34.55 25.45 -36.34
C SER A 479 -33.70 24.18 -36.20
N TYR A 480 -34.24 23.11 -35.59
CA TYR A 480 -33.55 21.83 -35.42
C TYR A 480 -33.36 21.14 -36.76
N VAL A 481 -34.40 21.07 -37.58
CA VAL A 481 -34.34 20.55 -38.94
C VAL A 481 -33.42 21.38 -39.83
N SER A 482 -33.44 22.71 -39.70
CA SER A 482 -32.50 23.55 -40.47
C SER A 482 -31.03 23.33 -40.10
N ALA A 483 -30.77 22.90 -38.85
CA ALA A 483 -29.43 22.66 -38.35
C ALA A 483 -28.94 21.22 -38.62
N HIS A 484 -29.87 20.25 -38.71
CA HIS A 484 -29.59 18.82 -38.91
C HIS A 484 -30.55 18.22 -39.94
N SER A 485 -30.59 18.78 -41.14
CA SER A 485 -31.50 18.35 -42.21
C SER A 485 -31.31 16.88 -42.60
N LEU A 486 -30.08 16.39 -42.45
CA LEU A 486 -29.64 15.03 -42.82
C LEU A 486 -29.79 14.01 -41.68
N GLU A 487 -30.22 14.41 -40.47
CA GLU A 487 -30.49 13.48 -39.36
C GLU A 487 -31.98 13.12 -39.33
N ALA A 488 -32.33 11.86 -39.62
CA ALA A 488 -33.72 11.37 -39.60
C ALA A 488 -34.44 11.62 -38.27
N ALA A 489 -33.70 11.55 -37.16
CA ALA A 489 -34.25 11.78 -35.84
C ALA A 489 -34.77 13.21 -35.60
N SER A 490 -34.33 14.19 -36.41
CA SER A 490 -34.84 15.56 -36.33
C SER A 490 -36.27 15.67 -36.85
N TRP A 491 -36.53 15.04 -37.99
CA TRP A 491 -37.85 14.94 -38.62
C TRP A 491 -38.81 14.12 -37.76
N VAL A 492 -38.36 12.96 -37.25
CA VAL A 492 -39.18 12.12 -36.36
C VAL A 492 -39.60 12.89 -35.11
N CYS A 493 -38.69 13.65 -34.49
CA CYS A 493 -39.02 14.46 -33.31
C CYS A 493 -40.09 15.51 -33.60
N TRP A 494 -40.09 16.10 -34.81
CA TRP A 494 -41.12 17.06 -35.20
C TRP A 494 -42.46 16.35 -35.49
N MET A 495 -42.42 15.23 -36.20
CA MET A 495 -43.60 14.42 -36.48
C MET A 495 -44.27 13.94 -35.19
N ASP A 496 -43.49 13.41 -34.22
CA ASP A 496 -43.98 13.01 -32.90
C ASP A 496 -44.67 14.15 -32.14
N MET A 497 -44.12 15.37 -32.26
CA MET A 497 -44.71 16.54 -31.62
C MET A 497 -46.07 16.91 -32.24
N GLU A 498 -46.18 16.94 -33.57
CA GLU A 498 -47.45 17.27 -34.23
C GLU A 498 -48.49 16.15 -34.03
N MET A 499 -48.06 14.89 -33.94
CA MET A 499 -48.93 13.77 -33.57
C MET A 499 -49.48 13.90 -32.15
N LYS A 500 -48.66 14.31 -31.18
CA LYS A 500 -49.13 14.61 -29.81
C LYS A 500 -50.12 15.77 -29.74
N LEU A 501 -50.14 16.63 -30.75
CA LEU A 501 -51.09 17.75 -30.90
C LEU A 501 -52.31 17.36 -31.77
N SER A 502 -52.39 16.11 -32.21
CA SER A 502 -53.44 15.59 -33.11
C SER A 502 -53.50 16.28 -34.49
N GLU A 503 -52.41 16.92 -34.93
CA GLU A 503 -52.30 17.60 -36.23
C GLU A 503 -51.74 16.65 -37.30
N VAL A 504 -52.49 15.58 -37.58
CA VAL A 504 -52.08 14.46 -38.46
C VAL A 504 -51.70 14.94 -39.86
N ASN A 505 -52.48 15.86 -40.43
CA ASN A 505 -52.23 16.38 -41.79
C ASN A 505 -50.90 17.13 -41.91
N ARG A 506 -50.41 17.75 -40.83
CA ARG A 506 -49.10 18.40 -40.81
C ARG A 506 -47.99 17.37 -40.63
N ALA A 507 -48.19 16.37 -39.77
CA ALA A 507 -47.25 15.27 -39.61
C ALA A 507 -47.01 14.52 -40.94
N ARG A 508 -48.08 14.26 -41.72
CA ARG A 508 -48.00 13.68 -43.07
C ARG A 508 -47.18 14.54 -44.03
N LYS A 509 -47.49 15.83 -44.12
CA LYS A 509 -46.75 16.77 -44.98
C LYS A 509 -45.26 16.86 -44.61
N LEU A 510 -44.94 16.83 -43.31
CA LEU A 510 -43.57 16.78 -42.83
C LEU A 510 -42.88 15.46 -43.19
N GLY A 511 -43.58 14.33 -43.06
CA GLY A 511 -43.09 13.02 -43.49
C GLY A 511 -42.80 12.97 -44.98
N GLU A 512 -43.70 13.50 -45.82
CA GLU A 512 -43.48 13.61 -47.26
C GLU A 512 -42.31 14.53 -47.62
N MET A 513 -42.16 15.67 -46.94
CA MET A 513 -41.01 16.55 -47.13
C MET A 513 -39.70 15.86 -46.75
N ALA A 514 -39.69 15.11 -45.64
CA ALA A 514 -38.53 14.34 -45.20
C ALA A 514 -38.19 13.22 -46.20
N ILE A 515 -39.18 12.54 -46.76
CA ILE A 515 -39.00 11.52 -47.81
C ILE A 515 -38.45 12.14 -49.09
N ARG A 516 -38.97 13.29 -49.54
CA ARG A 516 -38.44 13.99 -50.72
C ARG A 516 -36.99 14.40 -50.54
N LEU A 517 -36.64 14.92 -49.36
CA LEU A 517 -35.26 15.27 -49.04
C LEU A 517 -34.36 14.04 -48.94
N ALA A 518 -34.86 12.92 -48.41
CA ALA A 518 -34.14 11.65 -48.41
C ALA A 518 -33.86 11.17 -49.85
N ASP A 519 -34.83 11.34 -50.75
CA ASP A 519 -34.72 10.95 -52.16
C ASP A 519 -33.75 11.85 -52.94
N GLU A 520 -33.82 13.16 -52.72
CA GLU A 520 -32.90 14.15 -53.30
C GLU A 520 -31.45 13.89 -52.81
N SER A 521 -31.28 13.60 -51.52
CA SER A 521 -29.97 13.22 -50.95
C SER A 521 -29.42 11.87 -51.45
N ALA A 522 -30.27 11.03 -52.03
CA ALA A 522 -29.86 9.76 -52.63
C ALA A 522 -29.50 9.89 -54.12
N SER A 523 -29.97 10.95 -54.79
CA SER A 523 -29.68 11.22 -56.21
C SER A 523 -28.42 12.06 -56.45
N ASP A 524 -28.01 12.88 -55.48
CA ASP A 524 -26.81 13.71 -55.60
C ASP A 524 -25.55 12.87 -55.26
N GLU A 525 -24.56 12.82 -56.16
CA GLU A 525 -23.27 12.13 -56.00
C GLU A 525 -22.37 12.72 -54.88
N SER A 526 -22.91 13.56 -53.99
CA SER A 526 -22.21 14.11 -52.83
C SER A 526 -22.28 13.17 -51.63
N ASP A 527 -21.17 13.02 -50.91
CA ASP A 527 -20.96 12.14 -49.73
C ASP A 527 -21.91 12.36 -48.51
N GLU A 528 -22.99 13.15 -48.64
CA GLU A 528 -23.93 13.50 -47.57
C GLU A 528 -25.24 12.69 -47.64
N ILE A 529 -25.12 11.38 -47.48
CA ILE A 529 -26.26 10.47 -47.36
C ILE A 529 -27.02 10.76 -46.05
N MET A 530 -28.34 10.92 -46.11
CA MET A 530 -29.19 11.03 -44.92
C MET A 530 -28.97 9.84 -43.97
N ASN A 531 -28.76 10.10 -42.68
CA ASN A 531 -28.57 9.05 -41.68
C ASN A 531 -29.92 8.41 -41.30
N GLU A 532 -30.02 7.08 -41.47
CA GLU A 532 -31.18 6.24 -41.11
C GLU A 532 -32.53 6.68 -41.74
N PRO A 533 -32.62 6.76 -43.09
CA PRO A 533 -33.88 7.14 -43.76
C PRO A 533 -35.02 6.15 -43.46
N GLU A 534 -34.70 4.89 -43.17
CA GLU A 534 -35.65 3.85 -42.75
C GLU A 534 -36.50 4.26 -41.53
N LEU A 535 -35.94 5.07 -40.63
CA LEU A 535 -36.63 5.51 -39.42
C LEU A 535 -37.80 6.47 -39.75
N ILE A 536 -37.63 7.32 -40.77
CA ILE A 536 -38.69 8.23 -41.24
C ILE A 536 -39.82 7.41 -41.85
N TRP A 537 -39.48 6.46 -42.73
CA TRP A 537 -40.46 5.58 -43.37
C TRP A 537 -41.28 4.80 -42.35
N LYS A 538 -40.60 4.16 -41.40
CA LYS A 538 -41.26 3.46 -40.31
C LYS A 538 -42.22 4.40 -39.56
N LYS A 539 -41.79 5.62 -39.24
CA LYS A 539 -42.64 6.55 -38.50
C LYS A 539 -43.84 7.04 -39.31
N CYS A 540 -43.70 7.28 -40.62
CA CYS A 540 -44.82 7.58 -41.50
C CYS A 540 -45.85 6.44 -41.52
N ILE A 541 -45.38 5.21 -41.63
CA ILE A 541 -46.22 4.01 -41.60
C ILE A 541 -46.92 3.86 -40.23
N ASP A 542 -46.18 4.00 -39.13
CA ASP A 542 -46.72 3.94 -37.77
C ASP A 542 -47.84 4.99 -37.58
N ILE A 543 -47.69 6.20 -38.14
CA ILE A 543 -48.71 7.25 -38.09
C ILE A 543 -49.99 6.84 -38.81
N GLU A 544 -49.90 6.27 -40.02
CA GLU A 544 -51.09 5.84 -40.75
C GLU A 544 -51.79 4.66 -40.06
N ILE A 545 -51.02 3.75 -39.45
CA ILE A 545 -51.55 2.65 -38.63
C ILE A 545 -52.27 3.18 -37.39
N GLU A 546 -51.68 4.15 -36.67
CA GLU A 546 -52.28 4.78 -35.49
C GLU A 546 -53.61 5.49 -35.81
N GLN A 547 -53.75 6.02 -37.03
CA GLN A 547 -54.97 6.69 -37.50
C GLN A 547 -55.99 5.74 -38.16
N GLY A 548 -55.61 4.48 -38.43
CA GLY A 548 -56.47 3.46 -39.04
C GLY A 548 -56.60 3.55 -40.56
N GLU A 549 -55.78 4.35 -41.23
CA GLU A 549 -55.79 4.55 -42.69
C GLU A 549 -54.93 3.47 -43.37
N MET A 550 -55.49 2.26 -43.47
CA MET A 550 -54.77 1.06 -43.91
C MET A 550 -54.34 1.10 -45.39
N GLU A 551 -55.11 1.77 -46.26
CA GLU A 551 -54.80 1.88 -47.69
C GLU A 551 -53.55 2.75 -47.90
N ASN A 552 -53.44 3.88 -47.21
CA ASN A 552 -52.26 4.75 -47.29
C ASN A 552 -51.02 4.08 -46.69
N ALA A 553 -51.19 3.26 -45.64
CA ALA A 553 -50.10 2.47 -45.08
C ALA A 553 -49.56 1.44 -46.09
N ARG A 554 -50.45 0.78 -46.86
CA ARG A 554 -50.06 -0.13 -47.95
C ARG A 554 -49.28 0.59 -49.04
N ASP A 555 -49.78 1.73 -49.51
CA ASP A 555 -49.11 2.53 -50.54
C ASP A 555 -47.70 2.96 -50.09
N LEU A 556 -47.53 3.29 -48.81
CA LEU A 556 -46.21 3.61 -48.23
C LEU A 556 -45.29 2.39 -48.15
N PHE A 557 -45.82 1.22 -47.80
CA PHE A 557 -45.05 -0.02 -47.83
C PHE A 557 -44.62 -0.41 -49.25
N GLU A 558 -45.52 -0.35 -50.23
CA GLU A 558 -45.20 -0.66 -51.64
C GLU A 558 -44.09 0.28 -52.16
N ARG A 559 -44.21 1.59 -51.90
CA ARG A 559 -43.18 2.58 -52.26
C ARG A 559 -41.83 2.34 -51.56
N LEU A 560 -41.85 1.80 -50.34
CA LEU A 560 -40.63 1.48 -49.59
C LEU A 560 -39.98 0.18 -50.09
N LEU A 561 -40.78 -0.81 -50.48
CA LEU A 561 -40.33 -2.08 -51.04
C LEU A 561 -39.73 -1.93 -52.44
N ASP A 562 -40.28 -1.03 -53.26
CA ASP A 562 -39.71 -0.66 -54.57
C ASP A 562 -38.29 -0.11 -54.46
N ARG A 563 -37.93 0.44 -53.29
CA ARG A 563 -36.64 1.11 -53.04
C ARG A 563 -35.66 0.28 -52.23
N THR A 564 -36.15 -0.62 -51.38
CA THR A 564 -35.32 -1.36 -50.42
C THR A 564 -35.53 -2.86 -50.51
N THR A 565 -34.43 -3.61 -50.63
CA THR A 565 -34.44 -5.10 -50.61
C THR A 565 -34.24 -5.66 -49.20
N HIS A 566 -34.35 -4.82 -48.17
CA HIS A 566 -34.06 -5.23 -46.79
C HIS A 566 -35.15 -6.14 -46.21
N VAL A 567 -34.74 -7.35 -45.79
CA VAL A 567 -35.60 -8.41 -45.23
C VAL A 567 -36.47 -7.96 -44.05
N LYS A 568 -36.01 -6.96 -43.27
CA LYS A 568 -36.79 -6.43 -42.14
C LYS A 568 -38.05 -5.69 -42.57
N VAL A 569 -38.00 -4.98 -43.70
CA VAL A 569 -39.15 -4.24 -44.25
C VAL A 569 -40.19 -5.24 -44.76
N TRP A 570 -39.76 -6.28 -45.47
CA TRP A 570 -40.62 -7.39 -45.90
C TRP A 570 -41.32 -8.09 -44.72
N ARG A 571 -40.60 -8.34 -43.62
CA ARG A 571 -41.22 -8.89 -42.40
C ARG A 571 -42.24 -7.94 -41.80
N SER A 572 -41.95 -6.64 -41.70
CA SER A 572 -42.91 -5.67 -41.17
C SER A 572 -44.15 -5.51 -42.07
N TYR A 573 -43.99 -5.63 -43.38
CA TYR A 573 -45.11 -5.62 -44.33
C TYR A 573 -45.97 -6.89 -44.19
N ALA A 574 -45.33 -8.07 -44.12
CA ALA A 574 -46.04 -9.33 -43.88
C ALA A 574 -46.78 -9.33 -42.52
N ASP A 575 -46.16 -8.81 -41.46
CA ASP A 575 -46.80 -8.66 -40.14
C ASP A 575 -47.95 -7.64 -40.17
N PHE A 576 -47.86 -6.60 -40.99
CA PHE A 576 -48.92 -5.61 -41.18
C PHE A 576 -50.13 -6.22 -41.91
N GLU A 577 -49.90 -6.93 -43.02
CA GLU A 577 -50.96 -7.63 -43.76
C GLU A 577 -51.57 -8.79 -42.96
N LEU A 578 -50.77 -9.48 -42.14
CA LEU A 578 -51.29 -10.50 -41.21
C LEU A 578 -52.28 -9.94 -40.18
N LYS A 579 -52.12 -8.68 -39.78
CA LYS A 579 -52.95 -8.02 -38.75
C LYS A 579 -54.14 -7.28 -39.32
N HIS A 580 -54.05 -6.78 -40.55
CA HIS A 580 -55.04 -5.86 -41.12
C HIS A 580 -55.53 -6.25 -42.53
N GLY A 581 -55.05 -7.38 -43.06
CA GLY A 581 -55.42 -7.86 -44.39
C GLY A 581 -56.77 -8.57 -44.44
N ASP A 582 -57.69 -8.03 -45.24
CA ASP A 582 -58.76 -8.80 -45.87
C ASP A 582 -58.16 -9.70 -46.98
N GLN A 583 -58.36 -11.01 -46.82
CA GLN A 583 -58.28 -12.11 -47.81
C GLN A 583 -57.48 -11.91 -49.12
N SER A 584 -56.23 -11.47 -49.06
CA SER A 584 -55.33 -11.49 -50.25
C SER A 584 -53.92 -11.96 -49.88
N PHE A 585 -53.87 -13.18 -49.35
CA PHE A 585 -52.65 -13.90 -48.93
C PHE A 585 -51.70 -14.32 -50.07
N GLU A 586 -51.92 -13.88 -51.31
CA GLU A 586 -51.17 -14.38 -52.48
C GLU A 586 -49.99 -13.51 -52.92
N LYS A 587 -49.88 -12.24 -52.53
CA LYS A 587 -48.76 -11.37 -52.97
C LYS A 587 -47.56 -11.30 -52.02
N ALA A 588 -47.63 -11.88 -50.83
CA ALA A 588 -46.55 -11.85 -49.83
C ALA A 588 -45.68 -13.13 -49.79
N LYS A 589 -45.85 -14.04 -50.76
CA LYS A 589 -45.23 -15.37 -50.75
C LYS A 589 -44.16 -15.60 -51.84
N GLU A 590 -43.96 -14.62 -52.71
CA GLU A 590 -42.81 -14.53 -53.64
C GLU A 590 -41.84 -13.46 -53.13
#